data_AF-A0A916BHY5-F1
#
_entry.id   AF-A0A916BHY5-F1
#
_cell.length_a   1.000
_cell.length_b   1.000
_cell.length_c   1.000
_cell.angle_alpha   90.00
_cell.angle_beta   90.00
_cell.angle_gamma   90.00
#
_symmetry.space_group_name_H-M   'P 1'
#
loop_
_entity.id
_entity.type
_entity.pdbx_description
1 polymer ?
#
loop_
_entity_poly.entity_id
_entity_poly.type
_entity_poly.pdbx_seq_one_letter_code
_entity_poly.pdbx_strand_id
1 'polypeptide(L)'
;MSALELLTWARGPGLAIALAICAFGILLRLFEIFSLGRKADLSRAREHSPGSGWRTIFSRSLPPPGLLKRAPVTYIGGYVFHLGFAITLLFFVPHIELARSLVGIGWPGLPMPVVDISAVAAMLGLLAVLASRLANPVKRFLSGFQDYLAWLLTFLPLATGYLAFHHLLIDYTLALALHILSVELLLVALPFTKLFHTVSVFVSRWYNGDIFGRKGVAS
;
A
#
# COMPACT_ATOMS: atom_id res chain seq x y z
N MET A 1 18.62 -21.75 -15.18
CA MET A 1 18.61 -21.35 -13.76
C MET A 1 17.64 -22.25 -13.02
N SER A 2 18.09 -22.95 -11.98
CA SER A 2 17.25 -23.80 -11.12
C SER A 2 16.37 -22.96 -10.19
N ALA A 3 15.35 -23.55 -9.57
CA ALA A 3 14.50 -22.87 -8.59
C ALA A 3 15.31 -22.36 -7.37
N LEU A 4 16.31 -23.12 -6.94
CA LEU A 4 17.19 -22.74 -5.84
C LEU A 4 18.11 -21.57 -6.21
N GLU A 5 18.67 -21.57 -7.43
CA GLU A 5 19.47 -20.45 -7.95
C GLU A 5 18.62 -19.18 -8.04
N LEU A 6 17.39 -19.29 -8.56
CA LEU A 6 16.45 -18.17 -8.64
C LEU A 6 16.11 -17.61 -7.26
N LEU A 7 15.75 -18.48 -6.31
CA LEU A 7 15.45 -18.08 -4.93
C LEU A 7 16.64 -17.38 -4.28
N THR A 8 17.85 -17.91 -4.48
CA THR A 8 19.08 -17.34 -3.92
C THR A 8 19.37 -15.96 -4.48
N TRP A 9 19.14 -15.75 -5.77
CA TRP A 9 19.26 -14.44 -6.39
C TRP A 9 18.21 -13.46 -5.88
N ALA A 10 16.93 -13.87 -5.85
CA ALA A 10 15.82 -13.01 -5.42
C ALA A 10 16.03 -12.53 -3.97
N ARG A 11 16.23 -13.44 -3.02
CA ARG A 11 16.41 -13.07 -1.59
C ARG A 11 17.72 -12.34 -1.28
N GLY A 12 18.65 -12.26 -2.24
CA GLY A 12 19.96 -11.64 -2.07
C GLY A 12 20.11 -10.40 -2.97
N PRO A 13 20.84 -10.48 -4.10
CA PRO A 13 21.03 -9.36 -5.00
C PRO A 13 19.74 -8.69 -5.50
N GLY A 14 18.72 -9.48 -5.86
CA GLY A 14 17.44 -8.96 -6.39
C GLY A 14 16.75 -8.05 -5.39
N LEU A 15 16.54 -8.54 -4.17
CA LEU A 15 15.96 -7.78 -3.06
C LEU A 15 16.78 -6.53 -2.73
N ALA A 16 18.11 -6.59 -2.71
CA ALA A 16 18.96 -5.43 -2.45
C ALA A 16 18.77 -4.34 -3.51
N ILE A 17 18.73 -4.72 -4.79
CA ILE A 17 18.45 -3.79 -5.90
C ILE A 17 17.06 -3.17 -5.76
N ALA A 18 16.04 -3.99 -5.49
CA ALA A 18 14.66 -3.52 -5.36
C ALA A 18 14.50 -2.53 -4.20
N LEU A 19 15.12 -2.81 -3.05
CA LEU A 19 15.13 -1.91 -1.89
C LEU A 19 15.84 -0.60 -2.21
N ALA A 20 16.99 -0.64 -2.89
CA ALA A 20 17.73 0.56 -3.29
C ALA A 20 16.92 1.45 -4.24
N ILE A 21 16.29 0.85 -5.27
CA ILE A 21 15.43 1.58 -6.21
C ILE A 21 14.21 2.18 -5.50
N CYS A 22 13.57 1.42 -4.62
CA CYS A 22 12.42 1.87 -3.84
C CYS A 22 12.79 3.08 -2.96
N ALA A 23 13.87 2.97 -2.19
CA ALA A 23 14.35 4.03 -1.31
C ALA A 23 14.73 5.30 -2.10
N PHE A 24 15.53 5.15 -3.16
CA PHE A 24 15.91 6.26 -4.01
C PHE A 24 14.68 6.92 -4.66
N GLY A 25 13.75 6.12 -5.21
CA GLY A 25 12.54 6.62 -5.83
C GLY A 25 11.64 7.37 -4.84
N ILE A 26 11.49 6.88 -3.61
CA ILE A 26 10.73 7.59 -2.56
C ILE A 26 11.38 8.96 -2.27
N LEU A 27 12.70 8.98 -2.08
CA LEU A 27 13.42 10.23 -1.81
C LEU A 27 13.31 11.22 -2.96
N LEU A 28 13.46 10.76 -4.20
CA LEU A 28 13.30 11.57 -5.40
C LEU A 28 11.88 12.18 -5.49
N ARG A 29 10.84 11.37 -5.29
CA ARG A 29 9.45 11.84 -5.34
C ARG A 29 9.13 12.84 -4.24
N LEU A 30 9.63 12.61 -3.03
CA LEU A 30 9.49 13.57 -1.94
C LEU A 30 10.23 14.88 -2.28
N PHE A 31 11.45 14.80 -2.79
CA PHE A 31 12.22 15.94 -3.23
C PHE A 31 11.45 16.75 -4.29
N GLU A 32 10.96 16.12 -5.36
CA GLU A 32 10.16 16.78 -6.40
C GLU A 32 8.92 17.48 -5.82
N ILE A 33 8.17 16.80 -4.94
CA ILE A 33 6.95 17.37 -4.34
C ILE A 33 7.26 18.59 -3.48
N PHE A 34 8.38 18.58 -2.75
CA PHE A 34 8.77 19.68 -1.87
C PHE A 34 9.53 20.79 -2.62
N SER A 35 10.22 20.48 -3.72
CA SER A 35 11.01 21.43 -4.50
C SER A 35 10.18 22.29 -5.44
N LEU A 36 8.99 21.84 -5.86
CA LEU A 36 8.12 22.58 -6.79
C LEU A 36 7.71 23.97 -6.28
N GLY A 37 7.90 24.26 -4.99
CA GLY A 37 7.52 25.53 -4.38
C GLY A 37 6.00 25.72 -4.40
N ARG A 38 5.50 26.61 -3.55
CA ARG A 38 4.06 26.93 -3.51
C ARG A 38 3.89 28.42 -3.39
N LYS A 39 2.83 28.94 -4.01
CA LYS A 39 2.45 30.35 -3.86
C LYS A 39 2.19 30.62 -2.37
N ALA A 40 2.68 31.75 -1.89
CA ALA A 40 2.44 32.18 -0.52
C ALA A 40 0.93 32.24 -0.26
N ASP A 41 0.49 31.62 0.84
CA ASP A 41 -0.89 31.75 1.27
C ASP A 41 -1.09 33.13 1.90
N LEU A 42 -1.72 34.03 1.16
CA LEU A 42 -1.99 35.40 1.58
C LEU A 42 -3.20 35.51 2.52
N SER A 43 -3.89 34.40 2.82
CA SER A 43 -4.98 34.41 3.78
C SER A 43 -4.44 34.67 5.19
N ARG A 44 -5.12 35.57 5.90
CA ARG A 44 -4.89 35.81 7.33
C ARG A 44 -5.27 34.53 8.09
N ALA A 45 -4.36 34.08 8.95
CA ALA A 45 -4.61 32.93 9.81
C ALA A 45 -5.81 33.23 10.73
N ARG A 46 -6.75 32.29 10.81
CA ARG A 46 -7.87 32.37 11.76
C ARG A 46 -7.47 31.79 13.11
N GLU A 47 -7.73 32.53 14.18
CA GLU A 47 -7.30 32.19 15.56
C GLU A 47 -8.06 31.00 16.17
N HIS A 48 -9.30 30.74 15.72
CA HIS A 48 -10.16 29.68 16.26
C HIS A 48 -10.63 28.72 15.18
N SER A 49 -9.68 28.04 14.54
CA SER A 49 -9.99 27.07 13.50
C SER A 49 -10.16 25.65 14.06
N PRO A 50 -11.22 24.92 13.66
CA PRO A 50 -11.35 23.49 13.95
C PRO A 50 -10.44 22.60 13.08
N GLY A 51 -9.69 23.18 12.13
CA GLY A 51 -8.79 22.46 11.24
C GLY A 51 -7.42 22.16 11.87
N SER A 52 -6.91 20.95 11.66
CA SER A 52 -5.58 20.53 12.13
C SER A 52 -4.96 19.49 11.19
N GLY A 53 -3.70 19.71 10.80
CA GLY A 53 -2.95 18.75 9.97
C GLY A 53 -2.89 17.37 10.61
N TRP A 54 -2.51 17.31 11.90
CA TRP A 54 -2.43 16.06 12.65
C TRP A 54 -3.78 15.34 12.76
N ARG A 55 -4.86 16.08 13.04
CA ARG A 55 -6.21 15.51 13.08
C ARG A 55 -6.62 14.94 11.73
N THR A 56 -6.29 15.63 10.64
CA THR A 56 -6.70 15.29 9.27
C THR A 56 -6.12 13.98 8.79
N ILE A 57 -4.91 13.62 9.22
CA ILE A 57 -4.30 12.32 8.92
C ILE A 57 -5.28 11.19 9.29
N PHE A 58 -5.89 11.28 10.47
CA PHE A 58 -6.81 10.26 10.99
C PHE A 58 -8.27 10.51 10.60
N SER A 59 -8.78 11.73 10.74
CA SER A 59 -10.20 12.03 10.47
C SER A 59 -10.58 11.77 9.02
N ARG A 60 -9.68 12.04 8.07
CA ARG A 60 -9.87 11.77 6.64
C ARG A 60 -9.41 10.38 6.21
N SER A 61 -8.97 9.55 7.17
CA SER A 61 -8.81 8.11 6.96
C SER A 61 -10.12 7.35 7.03
N LEU A 62 -11.25 7.98 7.40
CA LEU A 62 -12.58 7.37 7.43
C LEU A 62 -13.46 7.87 6.28
N PRO A 63 -14.42 7.06 5.79
CA PRO A 63 -15.35 7.49 4.76
C PRO A 63 -16.22 8.65 5.27
N PRO A 64 -16.35 9.75 4.52
CA PRO A 64 -17.30 10.81 4.84
C PRO A 64 -18.75 10.30 4.92
N PRO A 65 -19.61 10.92 5.74
CA PRO A 65 -21.01 10.54 5.87
C PRO A 65 -21.71 10.43 4.51
N GLY A 66 -22.44 9.33 4.31
CA GLY A 66 -23.19 9.06 3.08
C GLY A 66 -22.38 8.49 1.90
N LEU A 67 -21.05 8.60 1.88
CA LEU A 67 -20.25 8.05 0.77
C LEU A 67 -20.18 6.52 0.78
N LEU A 68 -20.19 5.90 1.96
CA LEU A 68 -20.30 4.45 2.10
C LEU A 68 -21.55 3.90 1.39
N LYS A 69 -22.69 4.61 1.48
CA LYS A 69 -23.94 4.22 0.81
C LYS A 69 -23.85 4.32 -0.71
N ARG A 70 -23.06 5.27 -1.23
CA ARG A 70 -22.91 5.50 -2.68
C ARG A 70 -21.88 4.60 -3.35
N ALA A 71 -20.84 4.20 -2.61
CA ALA A 71 -19.76 3.36 -3.15
C ALA A 71 -19.34 2.25 -2.15
N PRO A 72 -20.26 1.37 -1.75
CA PRO A 72 -20.02 0.41 -0.67
C PRO A 72 -18.86 -0.53 -0.97
N VAL A 73 -18.78 -1.07 -2.19
CA VAL A 73 -17.69 -1.98 -2.59
C VAL A 73 -16.33 -1.27 -2.55
N THR A 74 -16.26 0.01 -2.94
CA THR A 74 -15.01 0.77 -2.91
C THR A 74 -14.51 0.94 -1.48
N TYR A 75 -15.39 1.32 -0.54
CA TYR A 75 -15.00 1.56 0.83
C TYR A 75 -14.79 0.26 1.61
N ILE A 76 -15.79 -0.62 1.65
CA ILE A 76 -15.72 -1.88 2.40
C ILE A 76 -14.60 -2.75 1.83
N GLY A 77 -14.62 -3.02 0.52
CA GLY A 77 -13.58 -3.80 -0.14
C GLY A 77 -12.20 -3.15 -0.02
N GLY A 78 -12.14 -1.81 -0.07
CA GLY A 78 -10.92 -1.05 0.18
C GLY A 78 -10.35 -1.27 1.59
N TYR A 79 -11.14 -1.09 2.65
CA TYR A 79 -10.65 -1.31 4.02
C TYR A 79 -10.33 -2.77 4.31
N VAL A 80 -11.16 -3.70 3.83
CA VAL A 80 -10.90 -5.14 3.96
C VAL A 80 -9.56 -5.49 3.32
N PHE A 81 -9.29 -4.97 2.12
CA PHE A 81 -7.98 -5.10 1.49
C PHE A 81 -6.85 -4.49 2.33
N HIS A 82 -6.92 -3.21 2.69
CA HIS A 82 -5.80 -2.54 3.36
C HIS A 82 -5.51 -3.13 4.74
N LEU A 83 -6.54 -3.44 5.53
CA LEU A 83 -6.37 -4.06 6.85
C LEU A 83 -5.85 -5.49 6.71
N GLY A 84 -6.43 -6.29 5.82
CA GLY A 84 -5.97 -7.66 5.58
C GLY A 84 -4.51 -7.68 5.11
N PHE A 85 -4.15 -6.85 4.14
CA PHE A 85 -2.79 -6.70 3.64
C PHE A 85 -1.82 -6.26 4.75
N ALA A 86 -2.19 -5.26 5.55
CA ALA A 86 -1.35 -4.79 6.66
C ALA A 86 -1.13 -5.87 7.72
N ILE A 87 -2.18 -6.63 8.06
CA ILE A 87 -2.08 -7.74 9.01
C ILE A 87 -1.16 -8.83 8.46
N THR A 88 -1.36 -9.25 7.20
CA THR A 88 -0.55 -10.30 6.56
C THR A 88 0.91 -9.89 6.40
N LEU A 89 1.17 -8.64 6.01
CA LEU A 89 2.54 -8.14 5.83
C LEU A 89 3.25 -7.96 7.17
N LEU A 90 2.61 -7.34 8.15
CA LEU A 90 3.30 -6.94 9.39
C LEU A 90 3.30 -8.03 10.45
N PHE A 91 2.27 -8.88 10.55
CA PHE A 91 2.14 -9.80 11.69
C PHE A 91 2.39 -11.28 11.36
N PHE A 92 2.77 -11.59 10.11
CA PHE A 92 3.19 -12.93 9.73
C PHE A 92 4.67 -13.15 10.09
N VAL A 93 4.97 -14.25 10.79
CA VAL A 93 6.30 -14.52 11.37
C VAL A 93 7.44 -14.46 10.33
N PRO A 94 7.33 -15.06 9.12
CA PRO A 94 8.37 -14.93 8.10
C PRO A 94 8.68 -13.48 7.68
N HIS A 95 7.68 -12.59 7.63
CA HIS A 95 7.92 -11.18 7.32
C HIS A 95 8.62 -10.45 8.48
N ILE A 96 8.30 -10.83 9.72
CA ILE A 96 8.97 -10.29 10.91
C ILE A 96 10.43 -10.73 10.94
N GLU A 97 10.72 -11.99 10.61
CA GLU A 97 12.10 -12.48 10.54
C GLU A 97 12.88 -11.86 9.37
N LEU A 98 12.21 -11.56 8.26
CA LEU A 98 12.80 -10.74 7.20
C LEU A 98 13.18 -9.35 7.73
N ALA A 99 12.27 -8.65 8.41
CA ALA A 99 12.55 -7.36 9.02
C ALA A 99 13.70 -7.43 10.03
N ARG A 100 13.74 -8.47 10.86
CA ARG A 100 14.83 -8.72 11.82
C ARG A 100 16.17 -8.89 11.10
N SER A 101 16.20 -9.64 9.99
CA SER A 101 17.42 -9.86 9.22
C SER A 101 17.93 -8.61 8.49
N LEU A 102 17.03 -7.73 8.06
CA LEU A 102 17.37 -6.53 7.28
C LEU A 102 17.74 -5.34 8.15
N VAL A 103 17.00 -5.10 9.25
CA VAL A 103 17.14 -3.88 10.07
C VAL A 103 17.28 -4.15 11.56
N GLY A 104 17.30 -5.42 12.00
CA GLY A 104 17.48 -5.80 13.41
C GLY A 104 16.24 -5.62 14.30
N ILE A 105 15.08 -5.28 13.73
CA ILE A 105 13.84 -5.02 14.46
C ILE A 105 12.86 -6.18 14.29
N GLY A 106 12.17 -6.57 15.37
CA GLY A 106 11.08 -7.54 15.32
C GLY A 106 10.05 -7.31 16.41
N TRP A 107 8.86 -7.87 16.24
CA TRP A 107 7.73 -7.73 17.16
C TRP A 107 6.93 -9.05 17.22
N PRO A 108 5.99 -9.22 18.16
CA PRO A 108 5.17 -10.43 18.23
C PRO A 108 4.28 -10.61 16.98
N GLY A 109 4.31 -11.81 16.41
CA GLY A 109 3.38 -12.21 15.34
C GLY A 109 1.97 -12.50 15.86
N LEU A 110 1.01 -12.61 14.95
CA LEU A 110 -0.37 -13.01 15.27
C LEU A 110 -0.59 -14.52 15.08
N PRO A 111 -1.64 -15.10 15.69
CA PRO A 111 -2.01 -16.49 15.44
C PRO A 111 -2.23 -16.77 13.96
N MET A 112 -1.75 -17.92 13.49
CA MET A 112 -1.82 -18.31 12.08
C MET A 112 -3.22 -18.16 11.44
N PRO A 113 -4.33 -18.59 12.09
CA PRO A 113 -5.67 -18.42 11.51
C PRO A 113 -6.04 -16.95 11.24
N VAL A 114 -5.55 -16.02 12.07
CA VAL A 114 -5.83 -14.58 11.91
C VAL A 114 -5.10 -14.03 10.68
N VAL A 115 -3.83 -14.39 10.52
CA VAL A 115 -3.02 -13.98 9.36
C VAL A 115 -3.56 -14.58 8.07
N ASP A 116 -3.94 -15.85 8.10
CA ASP A 116 -4.46 -16.59 6.95
C ASP A 116 -5.80 -16.01 6.45
N ILE A 117 -6.76 -15.83 7.36
CA ILE A 117 -8.06 -15.18 7.04
C ILE A 117 -7.84 -13.75 6.52
N SER A 118 -6.87 -13.03 7.08
CA SER A 118 -6.54 -11.67 6.64
C SER A 118 -5.99 -11.64 5.21
N ALA A 119 -5.15 -12.61 4.84
CA ALA A 119 -4.61 -12.73 3.49
C ALA A 119 -5.72 -13.04 2.47
N VAL A 120 -6.60 -13.99 2.80
CA VAL A 120 -7.76 -14.34 1.98
C VAL A 120 -8.72 -13.16 1.83
N ALA A 121 -9.04 -12.48 2.94
CA ALA A 121 -9.88 -11.29 2.93
C ALA A 121 -9.27 -10.19 2.06
N ALA A 122 -7.94 -9.98 2.12
CA ALA A 122 -7.26 -9.00 1.30
C ALA A 122 -7.36 -9.30 -0.19
N MET A 123 -7.14 -10.57 -0.59
CA MET A 123 -7.29 -11.01 -1.97
C MET A 123 -8.73 -10.87 -2.48
N LEU A 124 -9.73 -11.28 -1.68
CA LEU A 124 -11.15 -11.12 -2.02
C LEU A 124 -11.56 -9.65 -2.13
N GLY A 125 -11.04 -8.79 -1.24
CA GLY A 125 -11.25 -7.34 -1.28
C GLY A 125 -10.72 -6.72 -2.58
N LEU A 126 -9.51 -7.10 -3.00
CA LEU A 126 -8.91 -6.67 -4.26
C LEU A 126 -9.73 -7.14 -5.47
N LEU A 127 -10.17 -8.40 -5.48
CA LEU A 127 -11.00 -8.95 -6.56
C LEU A 127 -12.36 -8.24 -6.63
N ALA A 128 -13.01 -7.98 -5.50
CA ALA A 128 -14.29 -7.28 -5.44
C ALA A 128 -14.17 -5.83 -5.96
N VAL A 129 -13.11 -5.11 -5.58
CA VAL A 129 -12.85 -3.74 -6.06
C VAL A 129 -12.54 -3.72 -7.56
N LEU A 130 -11.78 -4.70 -8.07
CA LEU A 130 -11.52 -4.82 -9.51
C LEU A 130 -12.81 -5.14 -10.28
N ALA A 131 -13.59 -6.12 -9.83
CA ALA A 131 -14.87 -6.46 -10.45
C ALA A 131 -15.81 -5.25 -10.49
N SER A 132 -15.93 -4.51 -9.38
CA SER A 132 -16.72 -3.27 -9.33
C SER A 132 -16.22 -2.20 -10.29
N ARG A 133 -14.90 -2.10 -10.49
CA ARG A 133 -14.29 -1.15 -11.43
C ARG A 133 -14.59 -1.52 -12.89
N LEU A 134 -14.49 -2.80 -13.23
CA LEU A 134 -14.75 -3.30 -14.60
C LEU A 134 -16.23 -3.26 -14.97
N ALA A 135 -17.12 -3.55 -14.00
CA ALA A 135 -18.57 -3.58 -14.22
C ALA A 135 -19.20 -2.18 -14.29
N ASN A 136 -18.61 -1.18 -13.62
CA ASN A 136 -19.15 0.18 -13.63
C ASN A 136 -18.55 0.99 -14.81
N PRO A 137 -19.35 1.46 -15.78
CA PRO A 137 -18.84 2.13 -16.98
C PRO A 137 -18.07 3.42 -16.67
N VAL A 138 -18.50 4.17 -15.65
CA VAL A 138 -17.84 5.41 -15.22
C VAL A 138 -16.48 5.10 -14.60
N LYS A 139 -16.40 4.12 -13.70
CA LYS A 139 -15.11 3.72 -13.10
C LYS A 139 -14.16 3.19 -14.16
N ARG A 140 -14.65 2.36 -15.09
CA ARG A 140 -13.85 1.81 -16.19
C ARG A 140 -13.32 2.90 -17.11
N PHE A 141 -14.16 3.86 -17.48
CA PHE A 141 -13.78 5.02 -18.31
C PHE A 141 -12.70 5.88 -17.64
N LEU A 142 -12.76 6.06 -16.32
CA LEU A 142 -11.77 6.83 -15.55
C LEU A 142 -10.50 6.02 -15.20
N SER A 143 -10.45 4.73 -15.51
CA SER A 143 -9.31 3.87 -15.16
C SER A 143 -8.26 3.87 -16.27
N GLY A 144 -7.02 4.18 -15.91
CA GLY A 144 -5.86 4.10 -16.80
C GLY A 144 -5.00 2.87 -16.52
N PHE A 145 -3.93 2.71 -17.30
CA PHE A 145 -2.96 1.61 -17.17
C PHE A 145 -2.43 1.45 -15.73
N GLN A 146 -2.06 2.56 -15.08
CA GLN A 146 -1.51 2.52 -13.73
C GLN A 146 -2.50 2.00 -12.67
N ASP A 147 -3.82 2.09 -12.87
CA ASP A 147 -4.80 1.54 -11.92
C ASP A 147 -4.74 0.00 -11.91
N TYR A 148 -4.67 -0.60 -13.09
CA TYR A 148 -4.59 -2.06 -13.25
C TYR A 148 -3.19 -2.59 -12.91
N LEU A 149 -2.14 -1.84 -13.25
CA LEU A 149 -0.77 -2.19 -12.86
C LEU A 149 -0.61 -2.17 -11.34
N ALA A 150 -1.06 -1.11 -10.66
CA ALA A 150 -0.99 -1.04 -9.21
C ALA A 150 -1.79 -2.16 -8.54
N TRP A 151 -2.97 -2.49 -9.06
CA TRP A 151 -3.76 -3.63 -8.58
C TRP A 151 -2.99 -4.95 -8.73
N LEU A 152 -2.44 -5.22 -9.91
CA LEU A 152 -1.70 -6.45 -10.21
C LEU A 152 -0.49 -6.60 -9.30
N LEU A 153 0.34 -5.56 -9.19
CA LEU A 153 1.56 -5.58 -8.37
C LEU A 153 1.27 -5.73 -6.88
N THR A 154 0.08 -5.30 -6.42
CA THR A 154 -0.34 -5.48 -5.04
C THR A 154 -0.94 -6.88 -4.80
N PHE A 155 -1.65 -7.43 -5.79
CA PHE A 155 -2.28 -8.74 -5.70
C PHE A 155 -1.24 -9.88 -5.79
N LEU A 156 -0.23 -9.75 -6.64
CA LEU A 156 0.76 -10.81 -6.89
C LEU A 156 1.48 -11.29 -5.62
N PRO A 157 2.02 -10.43 -4.73
CA PRO A 157 2.64 -10.87 -3.49
C PRO A 157 1.70 -11.63 -2.57
N LEU A 158 0.43 -11.21 -2.46
CA LEU A 158 -0.56 -11.93 -1.67
C LEU A 158 -0.81 -13.32 -2.26
N ALA A 159 -1.06 -13.41 -3.56
CA ALA A 159 -1.36 -14.67 -4.23
C ALA A 159 -0.19 -15.65 -4.18
N THR A 160 1.00 -15.20 -4.55
CA THR A 160 2.22 -16.04 -4.55
C THR A 160 2.66 -16.41 -3.13
N GLY A 161 2.51 -15.51 -2.16
CA GLY A 161 2.81 -15.79 -0.76
C GLY A 161 1.86 -16.84 -0.17
N TYR A 162 0.57 -16.75 -0.51
CA TYR A 162 -0.42 -17.75 -0.12
C TYR A 162 -0.14 -19.11 -0.76
N LEU A 163 0.24 -19.16 -2.05
CA LEU A 163 0.67 -20.39 -2.72
C LEU A 163 1.88 -21.02 -2.03
N ALA A 164 2.89 -20.21 -1.68
CA ALA A 164 4.10 -20.69 -1.02
C ALA A 164 3.80 -21.22 0.39
N PHE A 165 2.97 -20.51 1.17
CA PHE A 165 2.64 -20.91 2.54
C PHE A 165 1.81 -22.20 2.60
N HIS A 166 0.85 -22.37 1.69
CA HIS A 166 -0.02 -23.55 1.64
C HIS A 166 0.52 -24.67 0.74
N HIS A 167 1.74 -24.54 0.20
CA HIS A 167 2.38 -25.52 -0.69
C HIS A 167 1.49 -25.92 -1.88
N LEU A 168 0.89 -24.92 -2.54
CA LEU A 168 -0.09 -25.14 -3.61
C LEU A 168 0.56 -25.05 -5.00
N LEU A 169 0.08 -25.90 -5.92
CA LEU A 169 0.32 -25.91 -7.38
C LEU A 169 1.75 -26.21 -7.85
N ILE A 170 2.78 -25.68 -7.18
CA ILE A 170 4.18 -25.73 -7.61
C ILE A 170 5.11 -26.02 -6.42
N ASP A 171 6.36 -26.36 -6.73
CA ASP A 171 7.41 -26.55 -5.72
C ASP A 171 7.55 -25.32 -4.80
N TYR A 172 7.76 -25.57 -3.51
CA TYR A 172 7.86 -24.53 -2.48
C TYR A 172 8.99 -23.52 -2.77
N THR A 173 10.14 -24.01 -3.23
CA THR A 173 11.31 -23.16 -3.54
C THR A 173 10.97 -22.20 -4.66
N LEU A 174 10.28 -22.70 -5.70
CA LEU A 174 9.82 -21.88 -6.80
C LEU A 174 8.72 -20.89 -6.35
N ALA A 175 7.72 -21.34 -5.58
CA ALA A 175 6.66 -20.48 -5.07
C ALA A 175 7.22 -19.32 -4.24
N LEU A 176 8.18 -19.62 -3.35
CA LEU A 176 8.84 -18.61 -2.53
C LEU A 176 9.68 -17.65 -3.39
N ALA A 177 10.39 -18.15 -4.40
CA ALA A 177 11.12 -17.30 -5.33
C ALA A 177 10.17 -16.34 -6.06
N LEU A 178 9.06 -16.83 -6.59
CA LEU A 178 8.04 -16.02 -7.26
C LEU A 178 7.41 -15.00 -6.31
N HIS A 179 7.20 -15.36 -5.04
CA HIS A 179 6.73 -14.43 -4.02
C HIS A 179 7.70 -13.27 -3.84
N ILE A 180 8.98 -13.56 -3.58
CA ILE A 180 10.00 -12.52 -3.38
C ILE A 180 10.15 -11.65 -4.63
N LEU A 181 10.18 -12.23 -5.83
CA LEU A 181 10.23 -11.46 -7.08
C LEU A 181 9.01 -10.56 -7.28
N SER A 182 7.82 -11.02 -6.89
CA SER A 182 6.62 -10.18 -6.96
C SER A 182 6.68 -9.00 -5.97
N VAL A 183 7.30 -9.20 -4.81
CA VAL A 183 7.57 -8.14 -3.83
C VAL A 183 8.61 -7.17 -4.37
N GLU A 184 9.69 -7.66 -4.99
CA GLU A 184 10.70 -6.81 -5.64
C GLU A 184 10.08 -5.93 -6.73
N LEU A 185 9.22 -6.49 -7.58
CA LEU A 185 8.49 -5.73 -8.59
C LEU A 185 7.58 -4.67 -7.97
N LEU A 186 6.88 -5.01 -6.89
CA LEU A 186 6.05 -4.06 -6.14
C LEU A 186 6.92 -2.91 -5.58
N LEU A 187 8.06 -3.21 -4.96
CA LEU A 187 8.99 -2.24 -4.40
C LEU A 187 9.56 -1.30 -5.46
N VAL A 188 10.00 -1.85 -6.60
CA VAL A 188 10.54 -1.07 -7.73
C VAL A 188 9.48 -0.12 -8.30
N ALA A 189 8.23 -0.57 -8.43
CA ALA A 189 7.16 0.25 -9.00
C ALA A 189 6.50 1.21 -8.00
N LEU A 190 6.63 0.97 -6.69
CA LEU A 190 5.97 1.74 -5.63
C LEU A 190 6.16 3.25 -5.77
N PRO A 191 7.40 3.79 -5.89
CA PRO A 191 7.59 5.23 -5.97
C PRO A 191 7.11 5.86 -7.29
N PHE A 192 7.04 5.10 -8.37
CA PHE A 192 6.80 5.63 -9.72
C PHE A 192 5.36 5.43 -10.22
N THR A 193 4.47 4.91 -9.38
CA THR A 193 3.08 4.62 -9.74
C THR A 193 2.10 5.22 -8.73
N LYS A 194 0.80 4.97 -8.93
CA LYS A 194 -0.28 5.30 -7.98
C LYS A 194 -0.07 4.68 -6.59
N LEU A 195 0.84 3.72 -6.43
CA LEU A 195 1.19 3.11 -5.15
C LEU A 195 1.91 4.07 -4.20
N PHE A 196 2.49 5.17 -4.70
CA PHE A 196 3.12 6.18 -3.84
C PHE A 196 2.15 6.84 -2.84
N HIS A 197 0.84 6.60 -2.94
CA HIS A 197 -0.12 6.97 -1.91
C HIS A 197 0.21 6.37 -0.53
N THR A 198 0.92 5.24 -0.47
CA THR A 198 1.36 4.62 0.80
C THR A 198 2.27 5.56 1.61
N VAL A 199 3.04 6.41 0.94
CA VAL A 199 3.90 7.44 1.54
C VAL A 199 3.19 8.79 1.57
N SER A 200 2.64 9.23 0.44
CA SER A 200 2.11 10.58 0.28
C SER A 200 0.80 10.83 1.04
N VAL A 201 0.07 9.79 1.48
CA VAL A 201 -1.18 9.97 2.24
C VAL A 201 -0.97 10.77 3.52
N PHE A 202 0.14 10.55 4.23
CA PHE A 202 0.43 11.26 5.48
C PHE A 202 0.78 12.73 5.23
N VAL A 203 1.70 12.97 4.29
CA VAL A 203 2.15 14.31 3.91
C VAL A 203 1.00 15.15 3.36
N SER A 204 0.23 14.59 2.41
CA SER A 204 -0.87 15.29 1.76
C SER A 204 -2.01 15.62 2.71
N ARG A 205 -2.37 14.69 3.61
CA ARG A 205 -3.43 14.95 4.60
C ARG A 205 -3.00 15.94 5.65
N TRP A 206 -1.79 15.83 6.17
CA TRP A 206 -1.26 16.81 7.13
C TRP A 206 -1.27 18.21 6.54
N TYR A 207 -0.72 18.37 5.33
CA TYR A 207 -0.63 19.66 4.66
C TYR A 207 -2.02 20.27 4.38
N ASN A 208 -2.95 19.48 3.84
CA ASN A 208 -4.30 19.97 3.54
C ASN A 208 -5.05 20.35 4.83
N GLY A 209 -4.86 19.58 5.91
CA GLY A 209 -5.44 19.89 7.21
C GLY A 209 -4.91 21.18 7.82
N ASP A 210 -3.60 21.44 7.70
CA ASP A 210 -2.97 22.67 8.18
C ASP A 210 -3.46 23.90 7.40
N ILE A 211 -3.60 23.79 6.08
CA ILE A 211 -4.20 24.84 5.25
C ILE A 211 -5.66 25.12 5.61
N PHE A 212 -6.46 24.07 5.83
CA PHE A 212 -7.83 24.25 6.30
C PHE A 212 -7.84 24.93 7.68
N GLY A 213 -6.93 24.53 8.56
CA GLY A 213 -6.61 25.19 9.82
C GLY A 213 -6.44 26.70 9.63
N ARG A 214 -5.44 27.11 8.84
CA ARG A 214 -5.15 28.52 8.56
C ARG A 214 -6.37 29.30 8.04
N LYS A 215 -7.18 28.68 7.18
CA LYS A 215 -8.36 29.32 6.53
C LYS A 215 -9.62 29.31 7.39
N GLY A 216 -9.61 28.66 8.56
CA GLY A 216 -10.79 28.52 9.41
C GLY A 216 -11.77 27.43 8.97
N VAL A 217 -11.34 26.51 8.11
CA VAL A 217 -12.17 25.43 7.57
C VAL A 217 -11.98 24.18 8.42
N ALA A 218 -13.07 23.49 8.74
CA ALA A 218 -13.01 22.23 9.46
C ALA A 218 -12.34 21.13 8.63
N SER A 219 -11.47 20.36 9.28
CA SER A 219 -10.67 19.30 8.66
C SER A 219 -11.07 17.91 9.12
#